data_AF-A0A177EBA8-F1
#
_entry.id   AF-A0A177EBA8-F1
#
_cell.length_a   1.000
_cell.length_b   1.000
_cell.length_c   1.000
_cell.angle_alpha   90.00
_cell.angle_beta   90.00
_cell.angle_gamma   90.00
#
_symmetry.space_group_name_H-M   'P 1'
#
loop_
_entity.id
_entity.type
_entity.pdbx_description
1 polymer ?
#
loop_
_entity_poly.entity_id
_entity_poly.type
_entity_poly.pdbx_seq_one_letter_code
_entity_poly.pdbx_strand_id
1 'polypeptide(L)'
;MPFPKPGPRALLALLFAVLGSCGRELLYNTSPELVRPYELFQKSGTDLDLETHGHFQWRFMPKQQGTKTLLLSQCALEEMSDLRHVRCTFTTLKIHGSFDSAEAENEVRKLHGLFQAFAIVSADCLVIENILLESPPQTQTQTRTPTQTPTHPDPTHPDPIHPNPTQVHRLAIGTLRLVNMTACAMETFFGLSTMEHCILCLKIDCPVDAQSLSFIDQVACRNLLDLEVTGLRRSFALDCAVLREGRVLRCLVVRTALPDAAAQDAAPPQVSLSGDIVHAITSRAWLGMELPLQTWKDLPKSDQEALQVQNLAIACPPNSKLGTVRTNPDPTQPGWLDFLQPRGNRHVQSLALAAKYIPSSYTVRTIYELLKWATMSFCELQHIDLQMKLKPYQLETIRLMEFYLPADPQVQTVLIGGARCLLFRPDVVPGSFIFYVPISKWPAWESGTLREEFCEAYRGLKTDKDLHCSEKLNLDLSTILKEVDPDMACPVCLESFSALSQPAQSPASPETSQSHPQTNPIPNPTPNPIPNTPEHMCIIDHSGHIVCNRCLARLTQTKPANAQHLNCPLCREAIHQPEHTYILEEGLSGASKLSRYSPRLITVYTNTIYSVELVCDPAQPAQI
;
A
#
# COMPACT_ATOMS: atom_id res chain seq x y z
N MET A 1 17.78 17.54 -53.72
CA MET A 1 17.16 17.47 -52.39
C MET A 1 16.13 16.36 -52.41
N PRO A 2 16.22 15.30 -51.58
CA PRO A 2 15.21 14.26 -51.57
C PRO A 2 14.04 14.69 -50.68
N PHE A 3 12.81 14.59 -51.19
CA PHE A 3 11.61 14.76 -50.38
C PHE A 3 11.48 13.58 -49.40
N PRO A 4 11.05 13.82 -48.15
CA PRO A 4 10.87 12.74 -47.19
C PRO A 4 9.73 11.83 -47.63
N LYS A 5 9.97 10.51 -47.62
CA LYS A 5 8.93 9.51 -47.86
C LYS A 5 7.88 9.63 -46.74
N PRO A 6 6.59 9.76 -47.07
CA PRO A 6 5.56 9.83 -46.05
C PRO A 6 5.50 8.51 -45.27
N GLY A 7 5.42 8.60 -43.95
CA GLY A 7 5.27 7.42 -43.09
C GLY A 7 3.93 6.70 -43.32
N PRO A 8 3.82 5.41 -42.94
CA PRO A 8 2.64 4.57 -43.23
C PRO A 8 1.32 5.15 -42.71
N ARG A 9 1.35 6.00 -41.67
CA ARG A 9 0.17 6.71 -41.15
C ARG A 9 -0.34 7.83 -42.07
N ALA A 10 0.55 8.52 -42.79
CA ALA A 10 0.18 9.55 -43.76
C ALA A 10 -0.38 8.93 -45.05
N LEU A 11 0.10 7.74 -45.42
CA LEU A 11 -0.43 6.96 -46.54
C LEU A 11 -1.81 6.37 -46.20
N LEU A 12 -2.03 5.93 -44.95
CA LEU A 12 -3.36 5.54 -44.47
C LEU A 12 -4.33 6.72 -44.46
N ALA A 13 -3.91 7.89 -43.95
CA ALA A 13 -4.75 9.08 -43.92
C ALA A 13 -5.10 9.59 -45.33
N LEU A 14 -4.17 9.49 -46.30
CA LEU A 14 -4.44 9.81 -47.70
C LEU A 14 -5.38 8.78 -48.36
N LEU A 15 -5.23 7.49 -48.03
CA LEU A 15 -6.17 6.45 -48.48
C LEU A 15 -7.57 6.66 -47.89
N PHE A 16 -7.69 7.02 -46.61
CA PHE A 16 -8.99 7.31 -45.99
C PHE A 16 -9.60 8.63 -46.49
N ALA A 17 -8.79 9.64 -46.84
CA ALA A 17 -9.28 10.89 -47.43
C ALA A 17 -9.74 10.71 -48.89
N VAL A 18 -9.09 9.86 -49.68
CA VAL A 18 -9.51 9.51 -51.05
C VAL A 18 -10.66 8.49 -51.06
N LEU A 19 -10.76 7.64 -50.03
CA LEU A 19 -11.83 6.66 -49.85
C LEU A 19 -12.96 7.12 -48.90
N GLY A 20 -13.00 8.40 -48.50
CA GLY A 20 -14.05 8.92 -47.62
C GLY A 20 -15.47 8.73 -48.16
N SER A 21 -15.61 8.53 -49.47
CA SER A 21 -16.83 8.13 -50.17
C SER A 21 -16.80 6.70 -50.77
N CYS A 22 -15.63 6.12 -51.06
CA CYS A 22 -15.48 4.77 -51.66
C CYS A 22 -15.18 3.63 -50.65
N GLY A 23 -14.80 3.93 -49.41
CA GLY A 23 -14.48 2.93 -48.38
C GLY A 23 -15.69 2.12 -47.95
N ARG A 24 -16.89 2.74 -48.00
CA ARG A 24 -18.16 2.04 -47.85
C ARG A 24 -18.36 1.05 -49.01
N GLU A 25 -18.13 1.45 -50.25
CA GLU A 25 -18.28 0.59 -51.44
C GLU A 25 -17.32 -0.62 -51.46
N LEU A 26 -16.10 -0.50 -50.92
CA LEU A 26 -15.18 -1.64 -50.80
C LEU A 26 -15.59 -2.65 -49.72
N LEU A 27 -16.28 -2.22 -48.66
CA LEU A 27 -16.92 -3.10 -47.69
C LEU A 27 -18.16 -3.80 -48.27
N TYR A 28 -18.86 -3.20 -49.24
CA TYR A 28 -20.02 -3.85 -49.89
C TYR A 28 -19.66 -5.05 -50.76
N ASN A 29 -18.39 -5.23 -51.14
CA ASN A 29 -17.90 -6.46 -51.78
C ASN A 29 -17.56 -7.57 -50.76
N THR A 30 -17.76 -7.33 -49.46
CA THR A 30 -17.56 -8.31 -48.39
C THR A 30 -18.85 -9.05 -48.06
N SER A 31 -18.74 -10.21 -47.40
CA SER A 31 -19.91 -11.01 -46.99
C SER A 31 -20.90 -10.15 -46.19
N PRO A 32 -22.20 -10.13 -46.50
CA PRO A 32 -23.22 -9.39 -45.75
C PRO A 32 -23.19 -9.67 -44.23
N GLU A 33 -22.70 -10.85 -43.85
CA GLU A 33 -22.50 -11.29 -42.47
C GLU A 33 -21.50 -10.44 -41.67
N LEU A 34 -20.61 -9.69 -42.34
CA LEU A 34 -19.61 -8.82 -41.70
C LEU A 34 -20.10 -7.38 -41.54
N VAL A 35 -20.93 -6.91 -42.49
CA VAL A 35 -21.35 -5.51 -42.55
C VAL A 35 -22.17 -5.13 -41.32
N ARG A 36 -23.19 -5.92 -40.97
CA ARG A 36 -24.08 -5.59 -39.85
C ARG A 36 -23.38 -5.58 -38.48
N PRO A 37 -22.58 -6.60 -38.09
CA PRO A 37 -21.82 -6.52 -36.86
C PRO A 37 -20.85 -5.32 -36.85
N TYR A 38 -20.18 -5.05 -37.98
CA TYR A 38 -19.27 -3.91 -38.07
C TYR A 38 -20.02 -2.57 -37.86
N GLU A 39 -21.15 -2.38 -38.53
CA GLU A 39 -21.98 -1.18 -38.38
C GLU A 39 -22.52 -1.02 -36.94
N LEU A 40 -22.88 -2.11 -36.27
CA LEU A 40 -23.36 -2.08 -34.88
C LEU A 40 -22.30 -1.51 -33.92
N PHE A 41 -21.05 -2.01 -34.03
CA PHE A 41 -19.94 -1.50 -33.24
C PHE A 41 -19.57 -0.07 -33.65
N GLN A 42 -19.63 0.25 -34.94
CA GLN A 42 -19.33 1.59 -35.46
C GLN A 42 -20.34 2.63 -34.95
N LYS A 43 -21.64 2.30 -34.90
CA LYS A 43 -22.67 3.16 -34.27
C LYS A 43 -22.28 3.50 -32.83
N SER A 44 -21.83 2.48 -32.10
CA SER A 44 -21.32 2.57 -30.71
C SER A 44 -19.96 3.29 -30.58
N GLY A 45 -19.41 3.81 -31.67
CA GLY A 45 -18.16 4.58 -31.69
C GLY A 45 -16.89 3.73 -31.62
N THR A 46 -16.96 2.43 -31.90
CA THR A 46 -15.77 1.57 -31.96
C THR A 46 -15.71 0.75 -33.24
N ASP A 47 -14.56 0.70 -33.90
CA ASP A 47 -14.37 -0.16 -35.07
C ASP A 47 -13.91 -1.56 -34.64
N LEU A 48 -14.41 -2.59 -35.31
CA LEU A 48 -13.86 -3.95 -35.21
C LEU A 48 -12.59 -4.06 -36.06
N ASP A 49 -11.62 -4.81 -35.56
CA ASP A 49 -10.38 -5.06 -36.27
C ASP A 49 -10.64 -6.08 -37.38
N LEU A 50 -10.30 -5.68 -38.60
CA LEU A 50 -10.45 -6.48 -39.82
C LEU A 50 -9.07 -6.86 -40.35
N GLU A 51 -8.96 -8.07 -40.89
CA GLU A 51 -7.79 -8.51 -41.64
C GLU A 51 -8.17 -8.94 -43.05
N THR A 52 -7.26 -8.71 -44.00
CA THR A 52 -7.40 -9.17 -45.38
C THR A 52 -6.97 -10.64 -45.47
N HIS A 53 -7.86 -11.47 -46.01
CA HIS A 53 -7.62 -12.87 -46.30
C HIS A 53 -7.65 -13.09 -47.81
N GLY A 54 -6.49 -13.31 -48.42
CA GLY A 54 -6.35 -13.48 -49.87
C GLY A 54 -6.58 -12.19 -50.67
N HIS A 55 -6.90 -12.34 -51.96
CA HIS A 55 -7.15 -11.23 -52.87
C HIS A 55 -8.58 -10.68 -52.67
N PHE A 56 -8.79 -9.81 -51.68
CA PHE A 56 -10.00 -8.99 -51.46
C PHE A 56 -11.11 -9.52 -50.52
N GLN A 57 -10.90 -10.59 -49.75
CA GLN A 57 -11.86 -10.94 -48.69
C GLN A 57 -11.41 -10.33 -47.35
N TRP A 58 -12.31 -9.64 -46.68
CA TRP A 58 -12.09 -9.20 -45.30
C TRP A 58 -12.70 -10.22 -44.34
N ARG A 59 -12.10 -10.37 -43.17
CA ARG A 59 -12.68 -11.10 -42.04
C ARG A 59 -12.37 -10.37 -40.74
N PHE A 60 -13.20 -10.58 -39.72
CA PHE A 60 -12.84 -10.13 -38.38
C PHE A 60 -11.55 -10.81 -37.93
N MET A 61 -10.64 -10.04 -37.35
CA MET A 61 -9.49 -10.62 -36.67
C MET A 61 -9.98 -11.58 -35.57
N PRO A 62 -9.38 -12.79 -35.44
CA PRO A 62 -9.78 -13.75 -34.43
C PRO A 62 -9.70 -13.20 -33.00
N LYS A 63 -8.76 -12.29 -32.75
CA LYS A 63 -8.62 -11.54 -31.48
C LYS A 63 -8.74 -10.04 -31.74
N GLN A 64 -9.77 -9.43 -31.15
CA GLN A 64 -10.04 -8.00 -31.22
C GLN A 64 -9.24 -7.26 -30.14
N GLN A 65 -8.38 -6.33 -30.55
CA GLN A 65 -7.48 -5.59 -29.68
C GLN A 65 -8.13 -4.34 -29.11
N GLY A 66 -7.63 -3.91 -27.94
CA GLY A 66 -8.18 -2.77 -27.20
C GLY A 66 -9.58 -3.03 -26.64
N THR A 67 -10.29 -1.94 -26.36
CA THR A 67 -11.67 -1.98 -25.85
C THR A 67 -12.64 -1.78 -27.00
N LYS A 68 -13.51 -2.76 -27.24
CA LYS A 68 -14.64 -2.63 -28.16
C LYS A 68 -15.90 -2.35 -27.34
N THR A 69 -16.65 -1.33 -27.72
CA THR A 69 -17.78 -0.81 -26.93
C THR A 69 -19.08 -1.01 -27.70
N LEU A 70 -20.12 -1.46 -27.00
CA LEU A 70 -21.49 -1.54 -27.49
C LEU A 70 -22.39 -0.68 -26.61
N LEU A 71 -23.08 0.28 -27.21
CA LEU A 71 -24.05 1.15 -26.55
C LEU A 71 -25.45 0.58 -26.75
N LEU A 72 -26.08 0.04 -25.70
CA LEU A 72 -27.41 -0.58 -25.79
C LEU A 72 -28.47 0.41 -26.28
N SER A 73 -28.35 1.69 -25.90
CA SER A 73 -29.24 2.76 -26.38
C SER A 73 -29.25 2.91 -27.91
N GLN A 74 -28.15 2.56 -28.58
CA GLN A 74 -27.99 2.68 -30.04
C GLN A 74 -28.22 1.37 -30.81
N CYS A 75 -28.42 0.25 -30.09
CA CYS A 75 -28.68 -1.04 -30.70
C CYS A 75 -30.19 -1.30 -30.80
N ALA A 76 -30.70 -1.54 -32.01
CA ALA A 76 -32.05 -2.09 -32.17
C ALA A 76 -32.01 -3.61 -31.94
N LEU A 77 -33.08 -4.18 -31.36
CA LEU A 77 -33.14 -5.62 -31.07
C LEU A 77 -33.07 -6.45 -32.36
N GLU A 78 -33.63 -5.92 -33.45
CA GLU A 78 -33.65 -6.55 -34.76
C GLU A 78 -32.27 -6.62 -35.41
N GLU A 79 -31.38 -5.68 -35.08
CA GLU A 79 -30.01 -5.64 -35.62
C GLU A 79 -29.08 -6.65 -34.93
N MET A 80 -29.47 -7.16 -33.76
CA MET A 80 -28.62 -8.07 -33.00
C MET A 80 -28.60 -9.48 -33.60
N SER A 81 -29.66 -9.95 -34.24
CA SER A 81 -29.78 -11.37 -34.67
C SER A 81 -28.63 -11.88 -35.54
N ASP A 82 -27.90 -10.98 -36.19
CA ASP A 82 -26.82 -11.30 -37.13
C ASP A 82 -25.45 -11.52 -36.47
N LEU A 83 -25.30 -11.32 -35.15
CA LEU A 83 -24.00 -11.49 -34.48
C LEU A 83 -23.57 -12.96 -34.32
N ARG A 84 -24.42 -13.93 -34.70
CA ARG A 84 -24.13 -15.38 -34.55
C ARG A 84 -22.90 -15.84 -35.32
N HIS A 85 -22.52 -15.09 -36.34
CA HIS A 85 -21.36 -15.37 -37.19
C HIS A 85 -20.06 -14.77 -36.63
N VAL A 86 -20.15 -13.91 -35.61
CA VAL A 86 -18.99 -13.23 -35.02
C VAL A 86 -18.28 -14.19 -34.06
N ARG A 87 -17.31 -14.94 -34.60
CA ARG A 87 -16.44 -15.85 -33.84
C ARG A 87 -15.09 -15.21 -33.54
N CYS A 88 -15.10 -14.13 -32.77
CA CYS A 88 -13.87 -13.49 -32.31
C CYS A 88 -13.79 -13.48 -30.78
N THR A 89 -12.58 -13.32 -30.27
CA THR A 89 -12.29 -13.12 -28.85
C THR A 89 -11.89 -11.67 -28.62
N PHE A 90 -12.50 -11.01 -27.64
CA PHE A 90 -12.19 -9.62 -27.33
C PHE A 90 -11.12 -9.53 -26.24
N THR A 91 -10.13 -8.66 -26.39
CA THR A 91 -9.28 -8.30 -25.24
C THR A 91 -10.12 -7.61 -24.17
N THR A 92 -10.98 -6.66 -24.55
CA THR A 92 -12.01 -6.12 -23.67
C THR A 92 -13.27 -5.83 -24.46
N LEU A 93 -14.38 -6.45 -24.07
CA LEU A 93 -15.71 -6.11 -24.57
C LEU A 93 -16.44 -5.32 -23.50
N LYS A 94 -16.90 -4.13 -23.85
CA LYS A 94 -17.61 -3.22 -22.96
C LYS A 94 -19.04 -3.01 -23.45
N ILE A 95 -20.02 -3.29 -22.62
CA ILE A 95 -21.44 -3.10 -22.90
C ILE A 95 -21.95 -2.00 -21.96
N HIS A 96 -22.47 -0.92 -22.54
CA HIS A 96 -22.92 0.27 -21.81
C HIS A 96 -24.43 0.43 -21.99
N GLY A 97 -25.16 0.42 -20.88
CA GLY A 97 -26.56 0.82 -20.81
C GLY A 97 -26.74 2.32 -20.65
N SER A 98 -27.94 2.71 -20.26
CA SER A 98 -28.47 4.05 -20.10
C SER A 98 -28.65 4.31 -18.61
N PHE A 99 -28.46 5.56 -18.20
CA PHE A 99 -28.79 5.97 -16.83
C PHE A 99 -30.30 6.20 -16.62
N ASP A 100 -31.11 6.06 -17.66
CA ASP A 100 -32.55 6.27 -17.59
C ASP A 100 -33.26 5.00 -17.07
N SER A 101 -33.80 5.08 -15.84
CA SER A 101 -34.52 3.95 -15.24
C SER A 101 -35.79 3.57 -16.01
N ALA A 102 -36.37 4.50 -16.79
CA ALA A 102 -37.53 4.22 -17.63
C ALA A 102 -37.19 3.25 -18.78
N GLU A 103 -35.92 3.19 -19.20
CA GLU A 103 -35.46 2.30 -20.27
C GLU A 103 -34.86 1.00 -19.76
N ALA A 104 -34.64 0.85 -18.45
CA ALA A 104 -33.85 -0.24 -17.88
C ALA A 104 -34.34 -1.64 -18.28
N GLU A 105 -35.65 -1.89 -18.28
CA GLU A 105 -36.20 -3.18 -18.73
C GLU A 105 -35.90 -3.46 -20.21
N ASN A 106 -35.97 -2.42 -21.04
CA ASN A 106 -35.65 -2.52 -22.46
C ASN A 106 -34.16 -2.79 -22.66
N GLU A 107 -33.30 -2.20 -21.84
CA GLU A 107 -31.86 -2.45 -21.89
C GLU A 107 -31.49 -3.86 -21.46
N VAL A 108 -32.12 -4.39 -20.41
CA VAL A 108 -31.96 -5.79 -20.02
C VAL A 108 -32.41 -6.72 -21.14
N ARG A 109 -33.52 -6.40 -21.82
CA ARG A 109 -33.99 -7.15 -22.99
C ARG A 109 -32.99 -7.08 -24.15
N LYS A 110 -32.41 -5.91 -24.41
CA LYS A 110 -31.35 -5.70 -25.40
C LYS A 110 -30.08 -6.47 -25.05
N LEU A 111 -29.65 -6.44 -23.80
CA LEU A 111 -28.51 -7.23 -23.29
C LEU A 111 -28.74 -8.72 -23.52
N HIS A 112 -29.95 -9.21 -23.21
CA HIS A 112 -30.33 -10.59 -23.48
C HIS A 112 -30.29 -10.91 -24.98
N GLY A 113 -30.88 -10.06 -25.83
CA GLY A 113 -30.84 -10.22 -27.28
C GLY A 113 -29.42 -10.23 -27.84
N LEU A 114 -28.54 -9.42 -27.26
CA LEU A 114 -27.13 -9.35 -27.62
C LEU A 114 -26.41 -10.67 -27.31
N PHE A 115 -26.60 -11.23 -26.11
CA PHE A 115 -25.99 -12.51 -25.75
C PHE A 115 -26.55 -13.69 -26.54
N GLN A 116 -27.86 -13.67 -26.82
CA GLN A 116 -28.49 -14.64 -27.71
C GLN A 116 -27.92 -14.59 -29.13
N ALA A 117 -27.52 -13.40 -29.56
CA ALA A 117 -26.92 -13.22 -30.85
C ALA A 117 -25.47 -13.70 -30.93
N PHE A 118 -24.63 -13.47 -29.93
CA PHE A 118 -23.23 -13.96 -29.97
C PHE A 118 -23.11 -15.48 -29.90
N ALA A 119 -24.12 -16.20 -29.39
CA ALA A 119 -24.11 -17.62 -29.03
C ALA A 119 -23.09 -18.00 -27.94
N ILE A 120 -21.83 -17.56 -28.08
CA ILE A 120 -20.78 -17.59 -27.07
C ILE A 120 -20.06 -16.24 -27.09
N VAL A 121 -20.05 -15.52 -25.96
CA VAL A 121 -19.20 -14.33 -25.82
C VAL A 121 -17.84 -14.76 -25.27
N SER A 122 -16.78 -14.52 -26.06
CA SER A 122 -15.39 -14.81 -25.67
C SER A 122 -14.64 -13.50 -25.43
N ALA A 123 -14.16 -13.25 -24.22
CA ALA A 123 -13.38 -12.04 -23.92
C ALA A 123 -12.40 -12.23 -22.76
N ASP A 124 -11.19 -11.64 -22.82
CA ASP A 124 -10.29 -11.63 -21.66
C ASP A 124 -10.94 -10.83 -20.49
N CYS A 125 -11.63 -9.73 -20.82
CA CYS A 125 -12.41 -8.91 -19.89
C CYS A 125 -13.77 -8.50 -20.49
N LEU A 126 -14.87 -8.80 -19.80
CA LEU A 126 -16.20 -8.31 -20.10
C LEU A 126 -16.59 -7.23 -19.09
N VAL A 127 -16.92 -6.04 -19.56
CA VAL A 127 -17.40 -4.92 -18.73
C VAL A 127 -18.86 -4.66 -19.07
N ILE A 128 -19.74 -4.69 -18.07
CA ILE A 128 -21.14 -4.29 -18.20
C ILE A 128 -21.37 -3.09 -17.29
N GLU A 129 -21.86 -1.99 -17.83
CA GLU A 129 -22.04 -0.78 -17.05
C GLU A 129 -23.35 -0.05 -17.27
N ASN A 130 -23.82 0.62 -16.23
CA ASN A 130 -25.00 1.50 -16.23
C ASN A 130 -26.28 0.78 -16.65
N ILE A 131 -26.63 -0.33 -15.98
CA ILE A 131 -27.92 -1.00 -16.15
C ILE A 131 -28.67 -0.93 -14.83
N LEU A 132 -29.68 -0.08 -14.78
CA LEU A 132 -30.36 0.32 -13.56
C LEU A 132 -31.77 -0.29 -13.47
N LEU A 133 -31.85 -1.60 -13.21
CA LEU A 133 -33.15 -2.26 -13.06
C LEU A 133 -33.71 -1.98 -11.65
N GLU A 134 -34.84 -1.27 -11.58
CA GLU A 134 -35.55 -1.04 -10.33
C GLU A 134 -36.05 -2.38 -9.77
N SER A 135 -35.84 -2.61 -8.47
CA SER A 135 -36.44 -3.77 -7.83
C SER A 135 -37.95 -3.59 -7.87
N PRO A 136 -38.73 -4.62 -8.26
CA PRO A 136 -40.19 -4.53 -8.19
C PRO A 136 -40.54 -4.08 -6.78
N PRO A 137 -41.47 -3.12 -6.61
CA PRO A 137 -41.81 -2.59 -5.30
C PRO A 137 -42.13 -3.78 -4.41
N GLN A 138 -41.26 -4.05 -3.44
CA GLN A 138 -41.42 -5.18 -2.52
C GLN A 138 -42.79 -4.97 -1.90
N THR A 139 -43.77 -5.71 -2.42
CA THR A 139 -45.15 -5.62 -1.98
C THR A 139 -45.05 -6.22 -0.61
N GLN A 140 -44.88 -5.37 0.41
CA GLN A 140 -44.51 -5.75 1.77
C GLN A 140 -45.20 -7.06 2.05
N THR A 141 -44.43 -8.15 2.05
CA THR A 141 -44.98 -9.48 2.28
C THR A 141 -45.43 -9.41 3.71
N GLN A 142 -46.68 -8.97 3.92
CA GLN A 142 -47.33 -8.95 5.20
C GLN A 142 -47.09 -10.33 5.74
N THR A 143 -46.38 -10.39 6.85
CA THR A 143 -45.97 -11.58 7.57
C THR A 143 -47.23 -12.40 7.83
N ARG A 144 -47.65 -13.19 6.84
CA ARG A 144 -48.80 -14.07 6.92
C ARG A 144 -48.35 -15.15 7.87
N THR A 145 -48.83 -15.02 9.09
CA THR A 145 -48.64 -15.97 10.17
C THR A 145 -48.91 -17.36 9.60
N PRO A 146 -48.00 -18.34 9.77
CA PRO A 146 -48.19 -19.69 9.24
C PRO A 146 -49.25 -20.37 10.12
N THR A 147 -50.51 -20.12 9.83
CA THR A 147 -51.65 -20.76 10.48
C THR A 147 -52.76 -20.89 9.47
N GLN A 148 -52.61 -21.84 8.55
CA GLN A 148 -53.77 -22.55 8.00
C GLN A 148 -53.33 -23.86 7.34
N THR A 149 -53.94 -24.91 7.87
CA THR A 149 -53.90 -26.33 7.52
C THR A 149 -54.21 -26.54 6.03
N PRO A 150 -53.55 -27.48 5.35
CA PRO A 150 -53.80 -27.74 3.93
C PRO A 150 -55.20 -28.35 3.77
N THR A 151 -56.11 -27.58 3.17
CA THR A 151 -57.41 -28.09 2.71
C THR A 151 -57.29 -28.31 1.22
N HIS A 152 -57.42 -29.58 0.81
CA HIS A 152 -57.64 -30.16 -0.52
C HIS A 152 -57.22 -29.37 -1.79
N PRO A 153 -56.41 -29.97 -2.69
CA PRO A 153 -56.13 -29.40 -4.01
C PRO A 153 -57.39 -29.40 -4.88
N ASP A 154 -57.78 -28.22 -5.35
CA ASP A 154 -58.84 -28.01 -6.33
C ASP A 154 -58.29 -28.24 -7.75
N PRO A 155 -58.75 -29.27 -8.49
CA PRO A 155 -58.15 -29.69 -9.77
C PRO A 155 -58.53 -28.83 -10.98
N THR A 156 -59.07 -27.61 -10.80
CA THR A 156 -59.57 -26.77 -11.90
C THR A 156 -58.75 -25.52 -12.22
N HIS A 157 -57.60 -25.29 -11.58
CA HIS A 157 -56.72 -24.19 -11.98
C HIS A 157 -55.69 -24.67 -13.01
N PRO A 158 -55.65 -24.10 -14.24
CA PRO A 158 -54.61 -24.41 -15.22
C PRO A 158 -53.25 -24.07 -14.60
N ASP A 159 -52.34 -25.05 -14.58
CA ASP A 159 -50.99 -24.89 -14.05
C ASP A 159 -50.39 -23.58 -14.58
N PRO A 160 -49.84 -22.72 -13.70
CA PRO A 160 -49.17 -21.51 -14.13
C PRO A 160 -48.08 -21.93 -15.12
N ILE A 161 -48.22 -21.47 -16.37
CA ILE A 161 -47.31 -21.72 -17.49
C ILE A 161 -45.89 -21.48 -16.97
N HIS A 162 -45.16 -22.56 -16.68
CA HIS A 162 -43.76 -22.47 -16.31
C HIS A 162 -43.03 -21.90 -17.54
N PRO A 163 -42.39 -20.73 -17.45
CA PRO A 163 -41.64 -20.19 -18.56
C PRO A 163 -40.61 -21.24 -18.99
N ASN A 164 -40.66 -21.61 -20.27
CA ASN A 164 -39.76 -22.54 -20.94
C ASN A 164 -38.32 -22.25 -20.48
N PRO A 165 -37.50 -23.22 -20.06
CA PRO A 165 -36.17 -22.99 -19.49
C PRO A 165 -35.39 -22.04 -20.39
N THR A 166 -35.23 -20.81 -19.90
CA THR A 166 -34.65 -19.70 -20.64
C THR A 166 -33.31 -20.12 -21.19
N GLN A 167 -33.09 -19.94 -22.49
CA GLN A 167 -31.84 -20.29 -23.15
C GLN A 167 -30.67 -19.58 -22.45
N VAL A 168 -29.85 -20.34 -21.72
CA VAL A 168 -28.72 -19.79 -20.96
C VAL A 168 -27.54 -19.56 -21.89
N HIS A 169 -27.01 -18.33 -21.92
CA HIS A 169 -25.93 -17.93 -22.83
C HIS A 169 -24.57 -18.31 -22.25
N ARG A 170 -23.69 -18.85 -23.09
CA ARG A 170 -22.36 -19.28 -22.64
C ARG A 170 -21.37 -18.12 -22.71
N LEU A 171 -20.73 -17.82 -21.59
CA LEU A 171 -19.65 -16.85 -21.52
C LEU A 171 -18.32 -17.59 -21.36
N ALA A 172 -17.32 -17.18 -22.12
CA ALA A 172 -15.93 -17.65 -22.02
C ALA A 172 -15.05 -16.43 -21.70
N ILE A 173 -15.00 -16.08 -20.40
CA ILE A 173 -14.38 -14.83 -19.94
C ILE A 173 -13.40 -15.05 -18.79
N GLY A 174 -12.32 -14.25 -18.76
CA GLY A 174 -11.34 -14.26 -17.66
C GLY A 174 -11.69 -13.30 -16.53
N THR A 175 -12.20 -12.11 -16.87
CA THR A 175 -12.63 -11.08 -15.92
C THR A 175 -14.03 -10.59 -16.27
N LEU A 176 -14.90 -10.48 -15.28
CA LEU A 176 -16.19 -9.81 -15.38
C LEU A 176 -16.19 -8.58 -14.48
N ARG A 177 -16.44 -7.41 -15.07
CA ARG A 177 -16.57 -6.15 -14.34
C ARG A 177 -17.99 -5.60 -14.49
N LEU A 178 -18.71 -5.47 -13.40
CA LEU A 178 -20.06 -4.91 -13.33
C LEU A 178 -19.93 -3.52 -12.70
N VAL A 179 -20.25 -2.47 -13.45
CA VAL A 179 -20.06 -1.08 -13.00
C VAL A 179 -21.41 -0.36 -12.96
N ASN A 180 -21.74 0.25 -11.83
CA ASN A 180 -23.00 0.98 -11.66
C ASN A 180 -24.23 0.19 -12.13
N MET A 181 -24.33 -1.08 -11.71
CA MET A 181 -25.48 -1.94 -11.93
C MET A 181 -26.25 -2.15 -10.62
N THR A 182 -27.57 -2.21 -10.68
CA THR A 182 -28.39 -2.59 -9.52
C THR A 182 -28.29 -4.09 -9.26
N ALA A 183 -28.59 -4.53 -8.04
CA ALA A 183 -28.58 -5.95 -7.70
C ALA A 183 -29.56 -6.77 -8.56
N CYS A 184 -30.76 -6.24 -8.82
CA CYS A 184 -31.74 -6.90 -9.69
C CYS A 184 -31.23 -7.07 -11.13
N ALA A 185 -30.52 -6.08 -11.68
CA ALA A 185 -29.89 -6.20 -13.00
C ALA A 185 -28.78 -7.26 -13.01
N MET A 186 -27.98 -7.34 -11.94
CA MET A 186 -26.93 -8.37 -11.81
C MET A 186 -27.51 -9.77 -11.69
N GLU A 187 -28.54 -9.97 -10.86
CA GLU A 187 -29.26 -11.26 -10.75
C GLU A 187 -29.83 -11.68 -12.10
N THR A 188 -30.50 -10.75 -12.80
CA THR A 188 -31.05 -11.03 -14.13
C THR A 188 -29.94 -11.41 -15.10
N PHE A 189 -28.82 -10.68 -15.12
CA PHE A 189 -27.67 -11.01 -15.96
C PHE A 189 -27.08 -12.40 -15.65
N PHE A 190 -26.92 -12.75 -14.38
CA PHE A 190 -26.41 -14.05 -13.95
C PHE A 190 -27.39 -15.18 -14.29
N GLY A 191 -28.70 -14.98 -14.13
CA GLY A 191 -29.71 -15.96 -14.52
C GLY A 191 -29.76 -16.21 -16.04
N LEU A 192 -29.30 -15.25 -16.85
CA LEU A 192 -29.25 -15.37 -18.31
C LEU A 192 -27.93 -15.97 -18.83
N SER A 193 -26.93 -16.16 -17.96
CA SER A 193 -25.55 -16.48 -18.37
C SER A 193 -24.99 -17.67 -17.63
N THR A 194 -24.29 -18.57 -18.33
CA THR A 194 -23.51 -19.66 -17.72
C THR A 194 -22.02 -19.40 -17.92
N MET A 195 -21.27 -19.61 -16.84
CA MET A 195 -19.82 -19.41 -16.73
C MET A 195 -19.13 -20.68 -16.19
N GLU A 196 -19.76 -21.86 -16.34
CA GLU A 196 -19.37 -23.10 -15.64
C GLU A 196 -17.90 -23.50 -15.87
N HIS A 197 -17.39 -23.21 -17.06
CA HIS A 197 -16.03 -23.54 -17.47
C HIS A 197 -15.04 -22.39 -17.25
N CYS A 198 -15.49 -21.25 -16.73
CA CYS A 198 -14.65 -20.08 -16.51
C CYS A 198 -13.95 -20.15 -15.14
N ILE A 199 -12.70 -19.68 -15.14
CA ILE A 199 -11.96 -19.29 -13.95
C ILE A 199 -12.03 -17.77 -13.92
N LEU A 200 -12.88 -17.22 -13.05
CA LEU A 200 -13.36 -15.85 -13.19
C LEU A 200 -12.76 -14.91 -12.12
N CYS A 201 -12.30 -13.74 -12.53
CA CYS A 201 -12.14 -12.58 -11.65
C CYS A 201 -13.42 -11.74 -11.70
N LEU A 202 -14.17 -11.66 -10.60
CA LEU A 202 -15.41 -10.89 -10.52
C LEU A 202 -15.17 -9.56 -9.82
N LYS A 203 -15.45 -8.45 -10.52
CA LYS A 203 -15.30 -7.08 -10.01
C LYS A 203 -16.64 -6.37 -10.07
N ILE A 204 -17.14 -5.91 -8.94
CA ILE A 204 -18.41 -5.21 -8.80
C ILE A 204 -18.09 -3.81 -8.29
N ASP A 205 -18.35 -2.80 -9.09
CA ASP A 205 -18.07 -1.40 -8.82
C ASP A 205 -19.37 -0.61 -8.92
N CYS A 206 -20.25 -0.80 -7.94
CA CYS A 206 -21.56 -0.16 -7.95
C CYS A 206 -22.04 0.22 -6.55
N PRO A 207 -22.90 1.25 -6.45
CA PRO A 207 -23.69 1.48 -5.26
C PRO A 207 -24.67 0.32 -5.08
N VAL A 208 -24.21 -0.75 -4.45
CA VAL A 208 -25.07 -1.89 -4.13
C VAL A 208 -26.03 -1.44 -3.04
N ASP A 209 -27.29 -1.24 -3.40
CA ASP A 209 -28.40 -1.03 -2.45
C ASP A 209 -28.93 -2.36 -1.88
N ALA A 210 -28.34 -3.51 -2.26
CA ALA A 210 -28.66 -4.79 -1.67
C ALA A 210 -28.20 -4.86 -0.20
N GLN A 211 -28.87 -5.72 0.57
CA GLN A 211 -28.52 -5.98 1.96
C GLN A 211 -27.43 -7.07 2.09
N SER A 212 -27.24 -7.89 1.06
CA SER A 212 -26.28 -9.00 1.04
C SER A 212 -25.68 -9.28 -0.35
N LEU A 213 -24.61 -10.10 -0.42
CA LEU A 213 -24.02 -10.61 -1.67
C LEU A 213 -24.73 -11.84 -2.24
N SER A 214 -25.93 -12.19 -1.75
CA SER A 214 -26.61 -13.43 -2.18
C SER A 214 -26.89 -13.48 -3.68
N PHE A 215 -26.98 -12.32 -4.36
CA PHE A 215 -27.11 -12.27 -5.82
C PHE A 215 -25.92 -12.91 -6.56
N ILE A 216 -24.73 -12.94 -5.94
CA ILE A 216 -23.53 -13.59 -6.49
C ILE A 216 -23.68 -15.12 -6.48
N ASP A 217 -24.59 -15.69 -5.68
CA ASP A 217 -24.80 -17.14 -5.65
C ASP A 217 -25.41 -17.67 -6.96
N GLN A 218 -26.00 -16.78 -7.76
CA GLN A 218 -26.47 -17.09 -9.11
C GLN A 218 -25.33 -17.19 -10.13
N VAL A 219 -24.09 -16.80 -9.78
CA VAL A 219 -22.93 -16.93 -10.66
C VAL A 219 -22.58 -18.41 -10.81
N ALA A 220 -23.07 -18.99 -11.90
CA ALA A 220 -22.79 -20.36 -12.33
C ALA A 220 -21.35 -20.48 -12.87
N CYS A 221 -20.33 -20.23 -12.03
CA CYS A 221 -18.92 -20.50 -12.32
C CYS A 221 -18.40 -21.63 -11.42
N ARG A 222 -17.28 -22.27 -11.71
CA ARG A 222 -16.74 -23.28 -10.77
C ARG A 222 -16.07 -22.62 -9.57
N ASN A 223 -15.12 -21.72 -9.85
CA ASN A 223 -14.35 -20.99 -8.85
C ASN A 223 -14.18 -19.54 -9.29
N LEU A 224 -14.14 -18.63 -8.31
CA LEU A 224 -13.67 -17.26 -8.49
C LEU A 224 -12.19 -17.21 -8.11
N LEU A 225 -11.33 -16.66 -8.97
CA LEU A 225 -9.97 -16.33 -8.55
C LEU A 225 -10.01 -15.18 -7.55
N ASP A 226 -10.66 -14.10 -7.97
CA ASP A 226 -10.71 -12.85 -7.23
C ASP A 226 -12.16 -12.38 -7.14
N LEU A 227 -12.55 -11.91 -5.96
CA LEU A 227 -13.81 -11.21 -5.73
C LEU A 227 -13.49 -9.80 -5.22
N GLU A 228 -13.83 -8.79 -6.02
CA GLU A 228 -13.68 -7.38 -5.69
C GLU A 228 -15.05 -6.71 -5.69
N VAL A 229 -15.46 -6.17 -4.55
CA VAL A 229 -16.72 -5.44 -4.36
C VAL A 229 -16.39 -4.04 -3.85
N THR A 230 -16.65 -3.03 -4.66
CA THR A 230 -16.39 -1.62 -4.37
C THR A 230 -17.66 -0.81 -4.46
N GLY A 231 -17.72 0.29 -3.70
CA GLY A 231 -18.83 1.24 -3.79
C GLY A 231 -20.02 0.93 -2.87
N LEU A 232 -19.86 0.08 -1.85
CA LEU A 232 -20.95 -0.21 -0.89
C LEU A 232 -21.39 1.05 -0.13
N ARG A 233 -22.65 1.47 -0.27
CA ARG A 233 -23.20 2.69 0.34
C ARG A 233 -23.95 2.45 1.66
N ARG A 234 -24.48 1.25 1.87
CA ARG A 234 -25.29 0.88 3.03
C ARG A 234 -24.64 -0.21 3.84
N SER A 235 -25.14 -0.42 5.06
CA SER A 235 -24.76 -1.59 5.84
C SER A 235 -25.11 -2.86 5.08
N PHE A 236 -24.18 -3.80 5.07
CA PHE A 236 -24.15 -4.88 4.11
C PHE A 236 -23.61 -6.15 4.75
N ALA A 237 -24.29 -7.27 4.56
CA ALA A 237 -23.80 -8.58 4.98
C ALA A 237 -22.98 -9.21 3.85
N LEU A 238 -21.75 -9.63 4.12
CA LEU A 238 -20.97 -10.48 3.19
C LEU A 238 -21.45 -11.93 3.26
N ASP A 239 -22.75 -12.13 3.15
CA ASP A 239 -23.37 -13.45 3.16
C ASP A 239 -23.67 -13.90 1.73
N CYS A 240 -22.87 -14.86 1.26
CA CYS A 240 -23.08 -15.56 0.00
C CYS A 240 -22.49 -16.98 0.08
N ALA A 241 -23.16 -17.93 -0.57
CA ALA A 241 -22.69 -19.31 -0.70
C ALA A 241 -21.30 -19.38 -1.35
N VAL A 242 -20.99 -18.51 -2.31
CA VAL A 242 -19.67 -18.48 -2.97
C VAL A 242 -18.51 -18.30 -1.97
N LEU A 243 -18.67 -17.43 -0.96
CA LEU A 243 -17.69 -17.28 0.10
C LEU A 243 -17.77 -18.42 1.11
N ARG A 244 -18.97 -18.84 1.51
CA ARG A 244 -19.19 -19.90 2.51
C ARG A 244 -18.61 -21.24 2.08
N GLU A 245 -18.80 -21.60 0.82
CA GLU A 245 -18.25 -22.80 0.17
C GLU A 245 -16.76 -22.65 -0.16
N GLY A 246 -16.21 -21.44 0.02
CA GLY A 246 -14.81 -21.22 -0.20
C GLY A 246 -14.41 -21.28 -1.68
N ARG A 247 -15.26 -20.77 -2.57
CA ARG A 247 -15.03 -20.76 -4.02
C ARG A 247 -14.19 -19.58 -4.50
N VAL A 248 -13.87 -18.61 -3.62
CA VAL A 248 -12.94 -17.51 -3.89
C VAL A 248 -11.52 -17.92 -3.51
N LEU A 249 -10.61 -18.02 -4.49
CA LEU A 249 -9.33 -18.73 -4.31
C LEU A 249 -8.15 -17.85 -3.90
N ARG A 250 -8.06 -16.60 -4.39
CA ARG A 250 -6.83 -15.79 -4.26
C ARG A 250 -7.08 -14.47 -3.54
N CYS A 251 -8.02 -13.66 -4.04
CA CYS A 251 -8.21 -12.31 -3.54
C CYS A 251 -9.65 -12.02 -3.11
N LEU A 252 -9.81 -11.37 -1.96
CA LEU A 252 -11.07 -10.81 -1.48
C LEU A 252 -10.89 -9.32 -1.18
N VAL A 253 -11.53 -8.47 -1.97
CA VAL A 253 -11.46 -7.01 -1.82
C VAL A 253 -12.87 -6.48 -1.59
N VAL A 254 -13.08 -5.81 -0.46
CA VAL A 254 -14.35 -5.17 -0.10
C VAL A 254 -14.06 -3.73 0.28
N ARG A 255 -14.54 -2.78 -0.53
CA ARG A 255 -14.37 -1.34 -0.30
C ARG A 255 -15.74 -0.66 -0.19
N THR A 256 -15.92 0.08 0.89
CA THR A 256 -17.08 0.94 1.07
C THR A 256 -16.96 2.20 0.22
N ALA A 257 -18.08 2.68 -0.33
CA ALA A 257 -18.14 4.01 -0.93
C ALA A 257 -17.78 5.06 0.13
N LEU A 258 -17.19 6.15 -0.33
CA LEU A 258 -17.06 7.33 0.50
C LEU A 258 -18.44 7.98 0.63
N PRO A 259 -18.84 8.43 1.82
CA PRO A 259 -20.02 9.26 1.94
C PRO A 259 -19.83 10.49 1.05
N ASP A 260 -20.87 10.82 0.27
CA ASP A 260 -20.87 12.06 -0.52
C ASP A 260 -20.57 13.24 0.40
N ALA A 261 -19.90 14.28 -0.11
CA ALA A 261 -19.49 15.43 0.72
C ALA A 261 -20.66 16.10 1.47
N ALA A 262 -21.89 15.92 0.99
CA ALA A 262 -23.11 16.39 1.63
C ALA A 262 -23.56 15.53 2.83
N ALA A 263 -23.09 14.29 2.96
CA ALA A 263 -23.44 13.33 4.00
C ALA A 263 -22.34 13.17 5.06
N GLN A 264 -21.71 14.29 5.48
CA GLN A 264 -20.61 14.26 6.45
C GLN A 264 -20.99 13.61 7.79
N ASP A 265 -22.27 13.61 8.16
CA ASP A 265 -22.77 13.03 9.41
C ASP A 265 -23.29 11.59 9.27
N ALA A 266 -23.32 11.03 8.06
CA ALA A 266 -23.78 9.66 7.87
C ALA A 266 -22.76 8.68 8.45
N ALA A 267 -23.22 7.75 9.30
CA ALA A 267 -22.39 6.67 9.80
C ALA A 267 -21.82 5.87 8.61
N PRO A 268 -20.53 5.48 8.65
CA PRO A 268 -19.95 4.69 7.57
C PRO A 268 -20.71 3.37 7.44
N PRO A 269 -20.93 2.88 6.20
CA PRO A 269 -21.62 1.61 5.98
C PRO A 269 -20.91 0.49 6.73
N GLN A 270 -21.69 -0.28 7.50
CA GLN A 270 -21.15 -1.38 8.27
C GLN A 270 -21.19 -2.66 7.46
N VAL A 271 -20.04 -3.29 7.28
CA VAL A 271 -19.97 -4.61 6.68
C VAL A 271 -19.96 -5.65 7.80
N SER A 272 -20.87 -6.61 7.75
CA SER A 272 -20.99 -7.69 8.74
C SER A 272 -20.63 -9.05 8.15
N LEU A 273 -20.01 -9.90 8.96
CA LEU A 273 -19.64 -11.27 8.61
C LEU A 273 -20.47 -12.26 9.44
N SER A 274 -21.04 -13.28 8.80
CA SER A 274 -21.61 -14.42 9.52
C SER A 274 -20.50 -15.38 9.99
N GLY A 275 -20.79 -16.22 11.00
CA GLY A 275 -19.81 -17.17 11.54
C GLY A 275 -19.24 -18.12 10.47
N ASP A 276 -20.08 -18.62 9.56
CA ASP A 276 -19.65 -19.51 8.49
C ASP A 276 -18.70 -18.81 7.50
N ILE A 277 -18.94 -17.52 7.23
CA ILE A 277 -18.07 -16.72 6.35
C ILE A 277 -16.75 -16.42 7.04
N VAL A 278 -16.77 -16.13 8.34
CA VAL A 278 -15.55 -15.97 9.14
C VAL A 278 -14.70 -17.24 9.06
N HIS A 279 -15.29 -18.40 9.32
CA HIS A 279 -14.62 -19.70 9.20
C HIS A 279 -14.10 -19.97 7.77
N ALA A 280 -14.89 -19.66 6.75
CA ALA A 280 -14.45 -19.82 5.36
C ALA A 280 -13.26 -18.91 5.00
N ILE A 281 -13.22 -17.69 5.53
CA ILE A 281 -12.11 -16.76 5.38
C ILE A 281 -10.86 -17.26 6.11
N THR A 282 -10.98 -17.77 7.34
CA THR A 282 -9.83 -18.19 8.15
C THR A 282 -9.29 -19.56 7.79
N SER A 283 -10.11 -20.43 7.19
CA SER A 283 -9.71 -21.79 6.77
C SER A 283 -8.71 -21.87 5.60
N ARG A 284 -8.26 -20.74 5.04
CA ARG A 284 -7.37 -20.72 3.86
C ARG A 284 -6.32 -19.62 3.90
N ALA A 285 -5.29 -19.81 3.07
CA ALA A 285 -4.31 -18.78 2.76
C ALA A 285 -4.80 -17.89 1.62
N TRP A 286 -4.70 -16.57 1.81
CA TRP A 286 -5.06 -15.56 0.82
C TRP A 286 -3.82 -14.95 0.20
N LEU A 287 -3.86 -14.73 -1.12
CA LEU A 287 -2.84 -13.93 -1.81
C LEU A 287 -3.04 -12.45 -1.51
N GLY A 288 -4.29 -12.00 -1.50
CA GLY A 288 -4.65 -10.62 -1.25
C GLY A 288 -5.97 -10.51 -0.50
N MET A 289 -6.03 -9.63 0.49
CA MET A 289 -7.29 -9.34 1.18
C MET A 289 -7.37 -7.85 1.47
N GLU A 290 -8.48 -7.23 1.13
CA GLU A 290 -8.78 -5.87 1.54
C GLU A 290 -10.17 -5.83 2.16
N LEU A 291 -10.25 -5.46 3.44
CA LEU A 291 -11.53 -5.38 4.14
C LEU A 291 -11.66 -4.04 4.88
N PRO A 292 -12.89 -3.49 5.03
CA PRO A 292 -13.12 -2.31 5.84
C PRO A 292 -12.74 -2.57 7.30
N LEU A 293 -12.16 -1.58 7.99
CA LEU A 293 -11.70 -1.70 9.38
C LEU A 293 -12.75 -2.33 10.33
N GLN A 294 -14.03 -2.05 10.12
CA GLN A 294 -15.12 -2.54 10.96
C GLN A 294 -15.29 -4.06 10.91
N THR A 295 -14.98 -4.71 9.78
CA THR A 295 -15.11 -6.18 9.63
C THR A 295 -14.09 -6.95 10.44
N TRP A 296 -12.97 -6.32 10.78
CA TRP A 296 -11.88 -6.94 11.56
C TRP A 296 -12.28 -7.32 12.97
N LYS A 297 -13.34 -6.68 13.50
CA LYS A 297 -13.89 -7.01 14.81
C LYS A 297 -14.56 -8.39 14.81
N ASP A 298 -15.11 -8.80 13.66
CA ASP A 298 -15.91 -10.02 13.47
C ASP A 298 -15.01 -11.22 13.11
N LEU A 299 -13.83 -10.97 12.51
CA LEU A 299 -12.82 -12.00 12.32
C LEU A 299 -12.36 -12.58 13.68
N PRO A 300 -11.97 -13.87 13.71
CA PRO A 300 -11.90 -14.62 14.96
C PRO A 300 -10.93 -13.97 15.94
N LYS A 301 -11.26 -14.16 17.21
CA LYS A 301 -10.43 -13.79 18.36
C LYS A 301 -9.66 -14.97 18.93
N SER A 302 -10.00 -16.18 18.49
CA SER A 302 -9.47 -17.42 19.06
C SER A 302 -8.12 -17.74 18.45
N ASP A 303 -7.17 -18.16 19.28
CA ASP A 303 -5.87 -18.66 18.87
C ASP A 303 -5.97 -19.95 18.02
N GLN A 304 -7.13 -20.59 17.93
CA GLN A 304 -7.31 -21.84 17.18
C GLN A 304 -7.42 -21.64 15.66
N GLU A 305 -7.76 -20.44 15.18
CA GLU A 305 -7.93 -20.17 13.76
C GLU A 305 -6.88 -19.17 13.27
N ALA A 306 -5.91 -19.66 12.49
CA ALA A 306 -4.85 -18.82 11.96
C ALA A 306 -5.29 -18.16 10.64
N LEU A 307 -5.38 -16.83 10.62
CA LEU A 307 -5.60 -16.08 9.38
C LEU A 307 -4.26 -15.96 8.64
N GLN A 308 -4.18 -16.46 7.40
CA GLN A 308 -2.99 -16.37 6.55
C GLN A 308 -3.27 -15.48 5.34
N VAL A 309 -2.58 -14.36 5.22
CA VAL A 309 -2.75 -13.41 4.12
C VAL A 309 -1.39 -12.88 3.67
N GLN A 310 -1.03 -13.05 2.41
CA GLN A 310 0.22 -12.49 1.91
C GLN A 310 0.17 -10.96 1.84
N ASN A 311 -0.85 -10.40 1.20
CA ASN A 311 -1.02 -8.96 1.06
C ASN A 311 -2.33 -8.51 1.71
N LEU A 312 -2.23 -7.92 2.88
CA LEU A 312 -3.37 -7.41 3.61
C LEU A 312 -3.51 -5.90 3.45
N ALA A 313 -4.68 -5.43 3.04
CA ALA A 313 -5.04 -4.03 3.08
C ALA A 313 -6.21 -3.80 4.04
N ILE A 314 -6.10 -2.79 4.89
CA ILE A 314 -7.19 -2.40 5.81
C ILE A 314 -7.64 -1.01 5.41
N ALA A 315 -8.87 -0.92 4.92
CA ALA A 315 -9.46 0.35 4.52
C ALA A 315 -10.00 1.07 5.77
N CYS A 316 -9.35 2.19 6.12
CA CYS A 316 -9.80 3.05 7.20
C CYS A 316 -10.82 4.06 6.66
N PRO A 317 -12.05 4.13 7.21
CA PRO A 317 -13.05 5.07 6.73
C PRO A 317 -12.59 6.52 6.98
N PRO A 318 -13.00 7.47 6.11
CA PRO A 318 -12.77 8.89 6.34
C PRO A 318 -13.37 9.31 7.69
N ASN A 319 -12.70 10.22 8.38
CA ASN A 319 -13.12 10.75 9.68
C ASN A 319 -13.22 9.68 10.79
N SER A 320 -12.71 8.47 10.59
CA SER A 320 -12.39 7.61 11.73
C SER A 320 -11.51 8.41 12.67
N LYS A 321 -11.95 8.54 13.92
CA LYS A 321 -11.21 9.20 14.98
C LYS A 321 -9.97 8.36 15.40
N LEU A 322 -9.25 7.76 14.45
CA LEU A 322 -7.97 7.09 14.71
C LEU A 322 -7.01 8.04 15.44
N GLY A 323 -7.10 9.35 15.16
CA GLY A 323 -6.24 10.38 15.75
C GLY A 323 -6.62 10.83 17.16
N THR A 324 -7.83 10.51 17.67
CA THR A 324 -8.14 10.75 19.09
C THR A 324 -7.81 9.50 19.90
N VAL A 325 -6.53 9.12 19.91
CA VAL A 325 -5.96 8.46 21.09
C VAL A 325 -6.02 9.51 22.20
N ARG A 326 -7.19 9.66 22.83
CA ARG A 326 -7.26 10.47 24.03
C ARG A 326 -6.31 9.80 25.02
N THR A 327 -5.35 10.57 25.53
CA THR A 327 -4.48 10.18 26.65
C THR A 327 -5.28 9.80 27.91
N ASN A 328 -6.59 10.04 27.89
CA ASN A 328 -7.54 9.53 28.85
C ASN A 328 -8.65 8.79 28.08
N PRO A 329 -8.56 7.45 27.93
CA PRO A 329 -9.63 6.68 27.31
C PRO A 329 -10.87 6.85 28.19
N ASP A 330 -11.94 7.40 27.63
CA ASP A 330 -13.24 7.26 28.25
C ASP A 330 -13.59 5.76 28.18
N PRO A 331 -13.66 5.04 29.31
CA PRO A 331 -13.89 3.59 29.31
C PRO A 331 -15.25 3.19 28.72
N THR A 332 -16.14 4.16 28.48
CA THR A 332 -17.49 3.92 27.93
C THR A 332 -17.53 3.91 26.40
N GLN A 333 -16.49 4.39 25.72
CA GLN A 333 -16.40 4.32 24.26
C GLN A 333 -15.22 3.42 23.88
N PRO A 334 -15.46 2.23 23.32
CA PRO A 334 -14.37 1.36 22.92
C PRO A 334 -13.49 2.11 21.93
N GLY A 335 -12.26 2.37 22.36
CA GLY A 335 -11.29 3.08 21.55
C GLY A 335 -11.00 2.24 20.32
N TRP A 336 -10.49 2.87 19.25
CA TRP A 336 -10.08 2.08 18.08
C TRP A 336 -9.05 1.00 18.47
N LEU A 337 -8.26 1.24 19.52
CA LEU A 337 -7.35 0.28 20.18
C LEU A 337 -8.04 -1.02 20.64
N ASP A 338 -9.35 -1.02 20.94
CA ASP A 338 -10.07 -2.24 21.32
C ASP A 338 -10.36 -3.16 20.12
N PHE A 339 -10.46 -2.60 18.91
CA PHE A 339 -10.46 -3.41 17.68
C PHE A 339 -9.10 -4.05 17.39
N LEU A 340 -8.09 -3.56 18.10
CA LEU A 340 -6.69 -3.68 17.76
C LEU A 340 -5.86 -4.30 18.88
N GLN A 341 -6.52 -4.98 19.82
CA GLN A 341 -5.80 -5.83 20.76
C GLN A 341 -4.93 -6.81 19.95
N PRO A 342 -3.64 -6.96 20.32
CA PRO A 342 -2.76 -7.97 19.72
C PRO A 342 -3.48 -9.31 19.72
N ARG A 343 -3.66 -9.91 18.56
CA ARG A 343 -4.30 -11.22 18.42
C ARG A 343 -3.26 -12.20 17.90
N GLY A 344 -3.05 -13.29 18.63
CA GLY A 344 -2.20 -14.38 18.19
C GLY A 344 -2.73 -14.96 16.88
N ASN A 345 -1.83 -15.51 16.06
CA ASN A 345 -2.12 -16.28 14.86
C ASN A 345 -2.71 -15.52 13.66
N ARG A 346 -2.12 -14.38 13.30
CA ARG A 346 -2.37 -13.70 12.02
C ARG A 346 -1.08 -13.56 11.23
N HIS A 347 -0.87 -14.45 10.27
CA HIS A 347 0.33 -14.47 9.44
C HIS A 347 0.11 -13.52 8.25
N VAL A 348 0.80 -12.37 8.28
CA VAL A 348 0.68 -11.35 7.24
C VAL A 348 2.06 -10.90 6.79
N GLN A 349 2.38 -11.06 5.50
CA GLN A 349 3.69 -10.66 4.96
C GLN A 349 3.76 -9.17 4.62
N SER A 350 2.68 -8.62 4.07
CA SER A 350 2.60 -7.23 3.64
C SER A 350 1.29 -6.61 4.14
N LEU A 351 1.39 -5.54 4.93
CA LEU A 351 0.25 -4.79 5.46
C LEU A 351 0.19 -3.39 4.84
N ALA A 352 -0.92 -3.05 4.21
CA ALA A 352 -1.24 -1.70 3.77
C ALA A 352 -2.40 -1.14 4.62
N LEU A 353 -2.18 -0.03 5.30
CA LEU A 353 -3.24 0.72 5.96
C LEU A 353 -3.68 1.84 5.01
N ALA A 354 -4.74 1.55 4.26
CA ALA A 354 -5.30 2.46 3.26
C ALA A 354 -6.10 3.56 3.95
N ALA A 355 -5.41 4.67 4.19
CA ALA A 355 -5.90 5.74 5.03
C ALA A 355 -6.00 7.02 4.20
N LYS A 356 -6.69 6.91 3.06
CA LYS A 356 -6.86 7.96 2.03
C LYS A 356 -7.37 9.31 2.59
N TYR A 357 -7.93 9.30 3.80
CA TYR A 357 -8.57 10.42 4.49
C TYR A 357 -8.13 10.54 5.95
N ILE A 358 -6.95 10.04 6.30
CA ILE A 358 -6.34 10.40 7.57
C ILE A 358 -6.16 11.93 7.58
N PRO A 359 -6.77 12.66 8.53
CA PRO A 359 -6.57 14.10 8.63
C PRO A 359 -5.08 14.44 8.69
N SER A 360 -4.67 15.56 8.08
CA SER A 360 -3.26 16.01 8.09
C SER A 360 -2.70 16.32 9.49
N SER A 361 -3.52 16.22 10.54
CA SER A 361 -3.20 16.51 11.94
C SER A 361 -2.52 15.37 12.69
N TYR A 362 -2.15 14.27 12.03
CA TYR A 362 -1.50 13.16 12.73
C TYR A 362 -0.12 13.56 13.19
N THR A 363 0.10 13.33 14.48
CA THR A 363 1.40 13.47 15.10
C THR A 363 2.25 12.25 14.79
N VAL A 364 3.57 12.43 14.81
CA VAL A 364 4.56 11.35 14.81
C VAL A 364 4.20 10.23 15.79
N ARG A 365 3.68 10.60 16.96
CA ARG A 365 3.20 9.64 17.97
C ARG A 365 2.13 8.70 17.41
N THR A 366 1.16 9.22 16.66
CA THR A 366 0.07 8.39 16.12
C THR A 366 0.59 7.40 15.07
N ILE A 367 1.55 7.84 14.24
CA ILE A 367 2.24 6.96 13.31
C ILE A 367 2.95 5.83 14.06
N TYR A 368 3.68 6.17 15.13
CA TYR A 368 4.38 5.18 15.95
C TYR A 368 3.43 4.17 16.58
N GLU A 369 2.31 4.62 17.15
CA GLU A 369 1.29 3.71 17.73
C GLU A 369 0.68 2.78 16.67
N LEU A 370 0.47 3.25 15.44
CA LEU A 370 -0.01 2.39 14.34
C LEU A 370 1.01 1.33 13.93
N LEU A 371 2.29 1.69 13.84
CA LEU A 371 3.35 0.74 13.53
C LEU A 371 3.54 -0.29 14.65
N LYS A 372 3.51 0.18 15.91
CA LYS A 372 3.56 -0.68 17.09
C LYS A 372 2.39 -1.64 17.10
N TRP A 373 1.17 -1.15 16.86
CA TRP A 373 0.00 -1.99 16.74
C TRP A 373 0.15 -3.06 15.65
N ALA A 374 0.57 -2.66 14.44
CA ALA A 374 0.72 -3.56 13.31
C ALA A 374 1.68 -4.71 13.64
N THR A 375 2.86 -4.38 14.17
CA THR A 375 3.88 -5.37 14.57
C THR A 375 3.48 -6.24 15.76
N MET A 376 2.54 -5.80 16.60
CA MET A 376 1.99 -6.63 17.67
C MET A 376 0.82 -7.52 17.21
N SER A 377 0.13 -7.16 16.13
CA SER A 377 -1.12 -7.80 15.71
C SER A 377 -0.97 -8.79 14.57
N PHE A 378 0.17 -8.76 13.90
CA PHE A 378 0.49 -9.61 12.77
C PHE A 378 1.88 -10.20 12.99
N CYS A 379 2.04 -11.46 12.64
CA CYS A 379 3.33 -12.13 12.60
C CYS A 379 3.80 -12.31 11.15
N GLU A 380 5.11 -12.50 10.98
CA GLU A 380 5.78 -12.63 9.68
C GLU A 380 5.71 -11.36 8.82
N LEU A 381 5.55 -10.20 9.47
CA LEU A 381 5.37 -8.94 8.78
C LEU A 381 6.70 -8.49 8.18
N GLN A 382 6.75 -8.39 6.86
CA GLN A 382 7.94 -7.95 6.11
C GLN A 382 7.77 -6.52 5.60
N HIS A 383 6.54 -6.12 5.27
CA HIS A 383 6.26 -4.82 4.68
C HIS A 383 5.07 -4.15 5.37
N ILE A 384 5.22 -2.87 5.71
CA ILE A 384 4.15 -2.02 6.22
C ILE A 384 4.05 -0.78 5.34
N ASP A 385 2.86 -0.49 4.80
CA ASP A 385 2.58 0.69 4.00
C ASP A 385 1.42 1.48 4.63
N LEU A 386 1.75 2.61 5.26
CA LEU A 386 0.78 3.56 5.78
C LEU A 386 0.42 4.55 4.66
N GLN A 387 -0.66 4.29 3.95
CA GLN A 387 -1.10 5.12 2.82
C GLN A 387 -1.86 6.36 3.32
N MET A 388 -1.10 7.37 3.73
CA MET A 388 -1.61 8.65 4.22
C MET A 388 -1.23 9.81 3.31
N LYS A 389 -2.09 10.83 3.25
CA LYS A 389 -1.79 12.08 2.54
C LYS A 389 -1.00 13.01 3.47
N LEU A 390 0.31 13.12 3.22
CA LEU A 390 1.22 13.98 3.97
C LEU A 390 1.59 15.21 3.16
N LYS A 391 1.77 16.34 3.84
CA LYS A 391 2.39 17.52 3.24
C LYS A 391 3.88 17.24 2.99
N PRO A 392 4.52 17.89 1.98
CA PRO A 392 5.92 17.62 1.65
C PRO A 392 6.90 17.72 2.83
N TYR A 393 6.73 18.72 3.72
CA TYR A 393 7.60 18.87 4.90
C TYR A 393 7.42 17.74 5.94
N GLN A 394 6.20 17.18 6.07
CA GLN A 394 5.94 16.04 6.95
C GLN A 394 6.61 14.78 6.38
N LEU A 395 6.51 14.59 5.06
CA LEU A 395 7.18 13.50 4.36
C LEU A 395 8.69 13.54 4.57
N GLU A 396 9.28 14.72 4.47
CA GLU A 396 10.72 14.90 4.70
C GLU A 396 11.11 14.65 6.15
N THR A 397 10.29 15.11 7.10
CA THR A 397 10.48 14.79 8.52
C THR A 397 10.47 13.26 8.72
N ILE A 398 9.49 12.56 8.16
CA ILE A 398 9.32 11.10 8.30
C ILE A 398 10.48 10.32 7.66
N ARG A 399 11.03 10.78 6.53
CA ARG A 399 12.22 10.17 5.91
C ARG A 399 13.45 10.21 6.81
N LEU A 400 13.55 11.27 7.60
CA LEU A 400 14.63 11.47 8.54
C LEU A 400 14.38 10.71 9.85
N MET A 401 13.12 10.40 10.18
CA MET A 401 12.79 9.67 11.39
C MET A 401 13.22 8.20 11.33
N GLU A 402 13.72 7.73 12.45
CA GLU A 402 13.94 6.32 12.71
C GLU A 402 12.83 5.75 13.59
N PHE A 403 12.34 4.58 13.22
CA PHE A 403 11.34 3.86 13.99
C PHE A 403 11.97 2.60 14.59
N TYR A 404 11.81 2.45 15.90
CA TYR A 404 12.14 1.23 16.61
C TYR A 404 10.88 0.37 16.78
N LEU A 405 10.88 -0.81 16.15
CA LEU A 405 9.75 -1.75 16.15
C LEU A 405 10.17 -3.06 16.83
N PRO A 406 10.01 -3.19 18.16
CA PRO A 406 10.54 -4.33 18.91
C PRO A 406 9.78 -5.65 18.67
N ALA A 407 8.54 -5.60 18.18
CA ALA A 407 7.63 -6.74 18.20
C ALA A 407 7.79 -7.72 17.02
N ASP A 408 8.38 -7.31 15.89
CA ASP A 408 8.60 -8.21 14.75
C ASP A 408 9.94 -7.90 14.05
N PRO A 409 11.00 -8.70 14.27
CA PRO A 409 12.31 -8.48 13.65
C PRO A 409 12.29 -8.68 12.13
N GLN A 410 11.22 -9.25 11.56
CA GLN A 410 11.14 -9.52 10.13
C GLN A 410 10.76 -8.30 9.29
N VAL A 411 10.29 -7.20 9.90
CA VAL A 411 9.84 -6.00 9.16
C VAL A 411 10.99 -5.36 8.40
N GLN A 412 11.00 -5.53 7.08
CA GLN A 412 12.03 -5.06 6.14
C GLN A 412 11.84 -3.64 5.67
N THR A 413 10.59 -3.25 5.45
CA THR A 413 10.25 -1.98 4.83
C THR A 413 9.05 -1.38 5.51
N VAL A 414 9.17 -0.10 5.89
CA VAL A 414 8.04 0.73 6.30
C VAL A 414 7.94 1.90 5.32
N LEU A 415 6.79 2.02 4.66
CA LEU A 415 6.42 3.13 3.80
C LEU A 415 5.35 3.96 4.52
N ILE A 416 5.49 5.29 4.48
CA ILE A 416 4.52 6.22 5.06
C ILE A 416 4.27 7.33 4.06
N GLY A 417 3.06 7.40 3.52
CA GLY A 417 2.73 8.31 2.42
C GLY A 417 3.65 8.12 1.20
N GLY A 418 4.12 6.90 0.98
CA GLY A 418 5.09 6.55 -0.06
C GLY A 418 6.56 6.85 0.26
N ALA A 419 6.88 7.47 1.40
CA ALA A 419 8.28 7.61 1.84
C ALA A 419 8.75 6.37 2.60
N ARG A 420 9.91 5.85 2.21
CA ARG A 420 10.60 4.80 2.95
C ARG A 420 11.21 5.38 4.22
N CYS A 421 10.85 4.80 5.36
CA CYS A 421 11.36 5.19 6.67
C CYS A 421 12.63 4.41 7.03
N LEU A 422 13.42 4.97 7.93
CA LEU A 422 14.56 4.29 8.53
C LEU A 422 14.06 3.41 9.68
N LEU A 423 14.51 2.16 9.73
CA LEU A 423 14.15 1.22 10.79
C LEU A 423 15.37 0.96 11.66
N PHE A 424 15.26 1.32 12.93
CA PHE A 424 16.30 1.00 13.90
C PHE A 424 16.18 -0.47 14.31
N ARG A 425 17.24 -1.25 14.04
CA ARG A 425 17.33 -2.66 14.42
C ARG A 425 18.54 -2.91 15.31
N PRO A 426 18.38 -2.93 16.64
CA PRO A 426 19.50 -3.18 17.55
C PRO A 426 20.12 -4.57 17.33
N ASP A 427 19.35 -5.54 16.82
CA ASP A 427 19.78 -6.93 16.69
C ASP A 427 20.54 -7.23 15.39
N VAL A 428 20.42 -6.37 14.38
CA VAL A 428 21.02 -6.62 13.05
C VAL A 428 22.44 -6.08 12.96
N VAL A 429 22.81 -5.13 13.83
CA VAL A 429 24.22 -4.73 14.00
C VAL A 429 24.50 -4.47 15.48
N PRO A 430 24.72 -5.51 16.30
CA PRO A 430 25.40 -5.32 17.58
C PRO A 430 26.77 -4.73 17.28
N GLY A 431 26.97 -3.42 17.49
CA GLY A 431 28.30 -2.81 17.40
C GLY A 431 28.50 -1.53 16.62
N SER A 432 27.55 -1.02 15.84
CA SER A 432 27.77 0.20 15.05
C SER A 432 27.18 1.44 15.72
N PHE A 433 27.58 1.69 16.97
CA PHE A 433 27.40 3.00 17.60
C PHE A 433 28.77 3.67 17.70
N ILE A 434 28.84 4.96 17.38
CA ILE A 434 30.01 5.74 17.78
C ILE A 434 29.67 6.50 19.05
N PHE A 435 30.43 6.20 20.10
CA PHE A 435 30.29 6.86 21.39
C PHE A 435 31.38 7.92 21.55
N TYR A 436 30.98 9.19 21.58
CA TYR A 436 31.87 10.32 21.77
C TYR A 436 31.92 10.67 23.26
N VAL A 437 33.04 10.34 23.89
CA VAL A 437 33.34 10.71 25.27
C VAL A 437 34.26 11.94 25.23
N PRO A 438 33.88 13.07 25.86
CA PRO A 438 34.79 14.19 26.03
C PRO A 438 36.08 13.72 26.72
N ILE A 439 37.24 14.17 26.27
CA ILE A 439 38.52 13.74 26.86
C ILE A 439 38.58 14.04 28.36
N SER A 440 37.97 15.15 28.81
CA SER A 440 37.87 15.51 30.23
C SER A 440 37.14 14.47 31.09
N LYS A 441 36.25 13.66 30.48
CA LYS A 441 35.49 12.60 31.12
C LYS A 441 36.07 11.22 30.86
N TRP A 442 37.10 11.11 30.03
CA TRP A 442 37.73 9.82 29.71
C TRP A 442 38.24 9.08 30.94
N PRO A 443 38.91 9.71 31.93
CA PRO A 443 39.33 9.00 33.15
C PRO A 443 38.15 8.42 33.95
N ALA A 444 37.01 9.13 33.97
CA ALA A 444 35.79 8.67 34.62
C ALA A 444 35.12 7.51 33.85
N TRP A 445 35.24 7.50 32.52
CA TRP A 445 34.82 6.39 31.66
C TRP A 445 35.69 5.16 31.88
N GLU A 446 37.00 5.33 31.88
CA GLU A 446 38.00 4.28 32.04
C GLU A 446 37.92 3.61 33.42
N SER A 447 37.76 4.40 34.48
CA SER A 447 37.53 3.88 35.84
C SER A 447 36.21 3.12 35.99
N GLY A 448 35.35 3.13 34.97
CA GLY A 448 34.04 2.48 34.98
C GLY A 448 32.93 3.29 35.63
N THR A 449 33.25 4.36 36.36
CA THR A 449 32.25 5.19 37.07
C THR A 449 31.21 5.78 36.12
N LEU A 450 31.68 6.46 35.08
CA LEU A 450 30.81 7.07 34.07
C LEU A 450 30.13 6.02 33.19
N ARG A 451 30.76 4.85 33.04
CA ARG A 451 30.19 3.71 32.33
C ARG A 451 29.00 3.15 33.09
N GLU A 452 29.10 3.01 34.40
CA GLU A 452 28.02 2.54 35.28
C GLU A 452 26.87 3.55 35.30
N GLU A 453 27.17 4.84 35.46
CA GLU A 453 26.18 5.92 35.36
C GLU A 453 25.47 5.92 34.00
N PHE A 454 26.20 5.70 32.91
CA PHE A 454 25.64 5.58 31.57
C PHE A 454 24.73 4.35 31.46
N CYS A 455 25.18 3.18 31.91
CA CYS A 455 24.38 1.96 31.89
C CYS A 455 23.11 2.12 32.74
N GLU A 456 23.18 2.81 33.88
CA GLU A 456 22.03 3.12 34.73
C GLU A 456 21.08 4.13 34.10
N ALA A 457 21.59 5.21 33.52
CA ALA A 457 20.77 6.19 32.79
C ALA A 457 20.09 5.55 31.57
N TYR A 458 20.80 4.68 30.84
CA TYR A 458 20.26 3.92 29.72
C TYR A 458 19.21 2.91 30.16
N ARG A 459 19.43 2.21 31.30
CA ARG A 459 18.41 1.35 31.94
C ARG A 459 17.16 2.16 32.32
N GLY A 460 17.33 3.36 32.89
CA GLY A 460 16.24 4.25 33.29
C GLY A 460 15.43 4.83 32.12
N LEU A 461 16.02 4.97 30.93
CA LEU A 461 15.33 5.39 29.72
C LEU A 461 14.38 4.31 29.16
N LYS A 462 14.50 3.06 29.60
CA LYS A 462 13.62 1.95 29.20
C LYS A 462 12.70 1.59 30.36
N THR A 463 11.41 1.90 30.23
CA THR A 463 10.38 1.41 31.17
C THR A 463 10.37 -0.12 31.20
N ASP A 464 10.20 -0.68 32.41
CA ASP A 464 10.31 -2.08 32.90
C ASP A 464 9.91 -3.30 32.03
N LYS A 465 9.45 -3.15 30.78
CA LYS A 465 8.92 -4.27 29.96
C LYS A 465 9.85 -4.83 28.88
N ASP A 466 11.00 -4.20 28.61
CA ASP A 466 11.90 -4.60 27.50
C ASP A 466 13.22 -5.26 28.00
N LEU A 467 13.15 -6.05 29.08
CA LEU A 467 14.33 -6.53 29.82
C LEU A 467 15.30 -7.42 29.01
N HIS A 468 14.87 -8.06 27.92
CA HIS A 468 15.61 -9.17 27.30
C HIS A 468 16.82 -8.75 26.43
N CYS A 469 16.91 -7.48 26.01
CA CYS A 469 18.04 -7.00 25.19
C CYS A 469 19.22 -6.47 26.04
N SER A 470 19.01 -6.21 27.34
CA SER A 470 19.99 -5.54 28.20
C SER A 470 21.12 -6.47 28.68
N GLU A 471 20.84 -7.76 28.87
CA GLU A 471 21.86 -8.73 29.25
C GLU A 471 22.92 -8.89 28.16
N LYS A 472 22.54 -8.84 26.87
CA LYS A 472 23.46 -8.99 25.74
C LYS A 472 24.33 -7.75 25.51
N LEU A 473 23.76 -6.54 25.57
CA LEU A 473 24.52 -5.29 25.40
C LEU A 473 25.44 -4.99 26.61
N ASN A 474 25.01 -5.33 27.84
CA ASN A 474 25.88 -5.25 29.02
C ASN A 474 26.94 -6.35 29.03
N LEU A 475 26.64 -7.58 28.58
CA LEU A 475 27.67 -8.61 28.38
C LEU A 475 28.69 -8.14 27.34
N ASP A 476 28.25 -7.61 26.21
CA ASP A 476 29.14 -7.14 25.15
C ASP A 476 29.99 -5.97 25.67
N LEU A 477 29.41 -4.87 26.18
CA LEU A 477 30.18 -3.71 26.66
C LEU A 477 31.14 -4.03 27.83
N SER A 478 30.77 -4.93 28.74
CA SER A 478 31.66 -5.31 29.86
C SER A 478 32.77 -6.29 29.45
N THR A 479 32.57 -7.09 28.40
CA THR A 479 33.57 -8.01 27.84
C THR A 479 34.54 -7.27 26.94
N ILE A 480 34.05 -6.32 26.16
CA ILE A 480 34.81 -5.43 25.28
C ILE A 480 35.87 -4.59 26.02
N LEU A 481 35.59 -4.20 27.27
CA LEU A 481 36.32 -3.13 27.95
C LEU A 481 37.28 -3.60 29.06
N LYS A 482 37.52 -4.91 29.19
CA LYS A 482 38.53 -5.44 30.15
C LYS A 482 39.97 -5.38 29.64
N GLU A 483 40.19 -4.98 28.37
CA GLU A 483 41.49 -5.03 27.70
C GLU A 483 42.07 -3.63 27.35
N VAL A 484 41.50 -2.54 27.88
CA VAL A 484 41.92 -1.17 27.53
C VAL A 484 43.03 -0.70 28.49
N ASP A 485 44.21 -0.39 27.94
CA ASP A 485 45.41 0.05 28.65
C ASP A 485 45.33 1.56 29.01
N PRO A 486 45.60 1.96 30.27
CA PRO A 486 45.61 3.36 30.72
C PRO A 486 46.60 4.28 29.98
N ASP A 487 47.66 3.73 29.37
CA ASP A 487 48.62 4.49 28.57
C ASP A 487 48.22 4.60 27.08
N MET A 488 46.98 4.26 26.71
CA MET A 488 46.54 4.25 25.31
C MET A 488 46.65 5.62 24.63
N ALA A 489 47.52 5.72 23.63
CA ALA A 489 47.44 6.77 22.63
C ALA A 489 46.34 6.46 21.61
N CYS A 490 45.84 7.47 20.89
CA CYS A 490 45.02 7.21 19.71
C CYS A 490 45.82 6.31 18.75
N PRO A 491 45.32 5.13 18.36
CA PRO A 491 46.10 4.15 17.59
C PRO A 491 46.44 4.63 16.17
N VAL A 492 45.75 5.68 15.70
CA VAL A 492 45.92 6.24 14.36
C VAL A 492 46.95 7.38 14.33
N CYS A 493 46.88 8.33 15.26
CA CYS A 493 47.82 9.47 15.30
C CYS A 493 48.95 9.29 16.32
N LEU A 494 48.86 8.28 17.20
CA LEU A 494 49.76 8.01 18.31
C LEU A 494 49.88 9.17 19.32
N GLU A 495 48.99 10.15 19.26
CA GLU A 495 48.92 11.22 20.27
C GLU A 495 48.33 10.67 21.57
N SER A 496 49.01 10.97 22.68
CA SER A 496 48.54 10.63 24.02
C SER A 496 47.37 11.52 24.43
N PHE A 497 46.56 11.06 25.38
CA PHE A 497 45.44 11.84 25.92
C PHE A 497 45.85 13.21 26.45
N SER A 498 47.01 13.29 27.10
CA SER A 498 47.56 14.54 27.61
C SER A 498 47.90 15.51 26.47
N ALA A 499 48.36 15.01 25.32
CA ALA A 499 48.65 15.83 24.15
C ALA A 499 47.37 16.32 23.45
N LEU A 500 46.37 15.45 23.35
CA LEU A 500 45.03 15.76 22.80
C LEU A 500 44.27 16.79 23.67
N SER A 501 44.47 16.77 24.99
CA SER A 501 43.83 17.72 25.91
C SER A 501 44.40 19.14 25.83
N GLN A 502 45.58 19.32 25.24
CA GLN A 502 46.21 20.64 25.16
C GLN A 502 45.58 21.44 23.99
N PRO A 503 45.16 22.69 24.22
CA PRO A 503 44.69 23.54 23.13
C PRO A 503 45.79 23.62 22.07
N ALA A 504 45.43 23.38 20.81
CA ALA A 504 46.37 23.36 19.70
C ALA A 504 47.26 24.60 19.78
N GLN A 505 48.55 24.41 20.05
CA GLN A 505 49.52 25.50 20.07
C GLN A 505 49.48 26.12 18.67
N SER A 506 49.04 27.37 18.59
CA SER A 506 49.00 28.09 17.32
C SER A 506 50.39 28.01 16.71
N PRO A 507 50.54 27.58 15.45
CA PRO A 507 51.86 27.44 14.84
C PRO A 507 52.56 28.79 14.96
N ALA A 508 53.68 28.81 15.69
CA ALA A 508 54.51 29.99 15.82
C ALA A 508 54.87 30.49 14.42
N SER A 509 54.52 31.73 14.14
CA SER A 509 54.82 32.41 12.87
C SER A 509 56.29 32.17 12.51
N PRO A 510 56.62 31.62 11.33
CA PRO A 510 58.01 31.41 10.96
C PRO A 510 58.68 32.76 10.72
N GLU A 511 59.73 33.05 11.51
CA GLU A 511 60.65 34.14 11.24
C GLU A 511 61.33 33.93 9.88
N THR A 512 61.16 34.94 9.03
CA THR A 512 61.75 35.10 7.71
C THR A 512 63.28 34.98 7.72
N SER A 513 63.83 34.08 6.89
CA SER A 513 65.15 34.22 6.27
C SER A 513 65.24 33.38 4.97
N GLN A 514 65.35 34.10 3.85
CA GLN A 514 65.96 33.84 2.51
C GLN A 514 66.57 32.44 2.24
N SER A 515 66.59 31.82 1.04
CA SER A 515 66.24 32.16 -0.35
C SER A 515 66.46 30.92 -1.25
N HIS A 516 65.50 30.54 -2.11
CA HIS A 516 65.70 30.07 -3.52
C HIS A 516 64.37 29.57 -4.13
N PRO A 517 64.16 29.67 -5.46
CA PRO A 517 62.89 29.34 -6.09
C PRO A 517 62.85 27.87 -6.52
N GLN A 518 61.94 27.08 -5.95
CA GLN A 518 61.44 25.86 -6.56
C GLN A 518 59.93 25.99 -6.75
N THR A 519 59.50 25.91 -8.01
CA THR A 519 58.12 25.81 -8.44
C THR A 519 57.55 24.47 -7.97
N ASN A 520 56.67 24.50 -6.98
CA ASN A 520 55.83 23.35 -6.59
C ASN A 520 54.35 23.63 -6.90
N PRO A 521 53.58 22.59 -7.23
CA PRO A 521 52.20 22.71 -7.70
C PRO A 521 51.24 23.10 -6.57
N ILE A 522 50.18 23.80 -6.97
CA ILE A 522 49.11 24.34 -6.14
C ILE A 522 48.47 23.21 -5.30
N PRO A 523 48.48 23.27 -3.96
CA PRO A 523 47.72 22.36 -3.13
C PRO A 523 46.23 22.72 -3.22
N ASN A 524 45.38 21.70 -3.41
CA ASN A 524 43.93 21.87 -3.27
C ASN A 524 43.60 22.39 -1.85
N PRO A 525 42.62 23.31 -1.72
CA PRO A 525 42.24 23.85 -0.42
C PRO A 525 41.62 22.74 0.44
N THR A 526 42.34 22.32 1.48
CA THR A 526 41.78 21.58 2.61
C THR A 526 40.69 22.44 3.28
N PRO A 527 39.50 21.89 3.57
CA PRO A 527 38.52 22.60 4.38
C PRO A 527 39.13 22.89 5.76
N ASN A 528 39.09 24.17 6.16
CA ASN A 528 39.60 24.60 7.47
C ASN A 528 38.94 23.76 8.58
N PRO A 529 39.72 23.09 9.46
CA PRO A 529 39.17 22.45 10.65
C PRO A 529 38.48 23.53 11.49
N ILE A 530 37.27 23.24 11.96
CA ILE A 530 36.56 24.09 12.92
C ILE A 530 37.46 24.18 14.17
N PRO A 531 38.03 25.33 14.53
CA PRO A 531 39.15 25.38 15.49
C PRO A 531 38.81 25.07 16.95
N ASN A 532 37.54 24.79 17.30
CA ASN A 532 37.08 24.82 18.69
C ASN A 532 36.12 23.68 19.08
N THR A 533 35.99 22.59 18.31
CA THR A 533 35.22 21.43 18.81
C THR A 533 36.00 20.75 19.92
N PRO A 534 35.44 20.58 21.14
CA PRO A 534 36.13 19.87 22.20
C PRO A 534 36.56 18.49 21.69
N GLU A 535 37.76 18.08 22.10
CA GLU A 535 38.29 16.79 21.66
C GLU A 535 37.52 15.66 22.35
N HIS A 536 37.12 14.68 21.55
CA HIS A 536 36.40 13.50 22.01
C HIS A 536 37.18 12.27 21.63
N MET A 537 37.13 11.27 22.51
CA MET A 537 37.45 9.90 22.17
C MET A 537 36.20 9.22 21.66
N CYS A 538 36.33 8.59 20.50
CA CYS A 538 35.26 7.91 19.80
C CYS A 538 35.48 6.42 19.95
N ILE A 539 34.56 5.73 20.61
CA ILE A 539 34.49 4.26 20.60
C ILE A 539 33.75 3.87 19.33
N ILE A 540 34.38 3.13 18.42
CA ILE A 540 33.92 3.00 17.02
C ILE A 540 33.41 1.62 16.62
N ASP A 541 33.58 0.60 17.45
CA ASP A 541 33.09 -0.75 17.17
C ASP A 541 32.72 -1.56 18.43
N HIS A 542 32.17 -2.75 18.20
CA HIS A 542 31.88 -3.76 19.23
C HIS A 542 33.12 -4.43 19.81
N SER A 543 34.34 -4.07 19.40
CA SER A 543 35.56 -4.50 20.09
C SER A 543 36.09 -3.38 20.98
N GLY A 544 35.36 -2.27 21.10
CA GLY A 544 35.71 -1.15 21.97
C GLY A 544 36.88 -0.35 21.45
N HIS A 545 37.25 -0.51 20.19
CA HIS A 545 38.36 0.23 19.62
C HIS A 545 38.06 1.73 19.67
N ILE A 546 39.09 2.48 20.03
CA ILE A 546 39.00 3.92 20.25
C ILE A 546 39.82 4.67 19.21
N VAL A 547 39.30 5.80 18.75
CA VAL A 547 40.02 6.77 17.93
C VAL A 547 39.66 8.18 18.40
N CYS A 548 40.57 9.15 18.28
CA CYS A 548 40.19 10.54 18.52
C CYS A 548 39.24 11.03 17.40
N ASN A 549 38.39 12.00 17.71
CA ASN A 549 37.44 12.59 16.75
C ASN A 549 38.12 13.14 15.48
N ARG A 550 39.35 13.65 15.57
CA ARG A 550 40.16 14.08 14.42
C ARG A 550 40.48 12.93 13.48
N CYS A 551 40.93 11.80 14.02
CA CYS A 551 41.23 10.59 13.25
C CYS A 551 39.96 9.97 12.67
N LEU A 552 38.86 9.94 13.42
CA LEU A 552 37.57 9.50 12.90
C LEU A 552 37.07 10.36 11.73
N ALA A 553 37.20 11.69 11.85
CA ALA A 553 36.86 12.61 10.77
C ALA A 553 37.70 12.35 9.52
N ARG A 554 39.01 12.12 9.67
CA ARG A 554 39.90 11.74 8.55
C ARG A 554 39.50 10.40 7.94
N LEU A 555 39.22 9.38 8.74
CA LEU A 555 38.73 8.08 8.26
C LEU A 555 37.42 8.22 7.46
N THR A 556 36.54 9.11 7.90
CA THR A 556 35.28 9.40 7.20
C THR A 556 35.50 10.13 5.88
N GLN A 557 36.50 11.02 5.82
CA GLN A 557 36.84 11.78 4.60
C GLN A 557 37.62 10.95 3.57
N THR A 558 38.43 9.99 4.01
CA THR A 558 39.20 9.11 3.11
C THR A 558 38.39 7.92 2.59
N LYS A 559 37.18 7.73 3.11
CA LYS A 559 36.24 6.70 2.67
C LYS A 559 35.87 6.92 1.19
N PRO A 560 36.00 5.90 0.31
CA PRO A 560 35.52 5.99 -1.08
C PRO A 560 34.03 6.35 -1.12
N ALA A 561 33.62 7.20 -2.06
CA ALA A 561 32.24 7.69 -2.18
C ALA A 561 31.17 6.57 -2.23
N ASN A 562 31.56 5.36 -2.66
CA ASN A 562 30.67 4.20 -2.81
C ASN A 562 30.77 3.17 -1.67
N ALA A 563 31.67 3.36 -0.70
CA ALA A 563 31.80 2.41 0.40
C ALA A 563 30.59 2.52 1.34
N GLN A 564 30.02 1.40 1.79
CA GLN A 564 28.87 1.40 2.71
C GLN A 564 29.29 1.49 4.19
N HIS A 565 30.53 1.11 4.50
CA HIS A 565 31.08 1.07 5.87
C HIS A 565 32.46 1.74 5.93
N LEU A 566 32.88 2.14 7.14
CA LEU A 566 34.27 2.40 7.50
C LEU A 566 34.91 1.09 7.95
N ASN A 567 36.23 0.95 7.90
CA ASN A 567 36.92 -0.18 8.51
C ASN A 567 37.63 0.31 9.77
N CYS A 568 37.52 -0.44 10.86
CA CYS A 568 38.26 -0.12 12.08
C CYS A 568 39.77 -0.16 11.76
N PRO A 569 40.54 0.89 12.11
CA PRO A 569 41.99 0.89 11.86
C PRO A 569 42.74 -0.17 12.68
N LEU A 570 42.13 -0.67 13.76
CA LEU A 570 42.72 -1.69 14.64
C LEU A 570 42.38 -3.12 14.19
N CYS A 571 41.11 -3.55 14.28
CA CYS A 571 40.72 -4.92 13.90
C CYS A 571 40.36 -5.12 12.43
N ARG A 572 40.25 -4.03 11.65
CA ARG A 572 39.79 -4.04 10.23
C ARG A 572 38.35 -4.48 10.02
N GLU A 573 37.57 -4.71 11.08
CA GLU A 573 36.16 -5.01 10.96
C GLU A 573 35.37 -3.82 10.41
N ALA A 574 34.30 -4.14 9.70
CA ALA A 574 33.43 -3.14 9.10
C ALA A 574 32.64 -2.39 10.17
N ILE A 575 32.97 -1.12 10.35
CA ILE A 575 32.15 -0.14 11.06
C ILE A 575 31.11 0.34 10.06
N HIS A 576 29.96 -0.31 10.04
CA HIS A 576 28.80 0.19 9.31
C HIS A 576 28.60 1.66 9.68
N GLN A 577 28.33 2.54 8.69
CA GLN A 577 28.13 3.96 8.97
C GLN A 577 27.23 4.09 10.19
N PRO A 578 27.69 4.73 11.27
CA PRO A 578 26.94 4.73 12.50
C PRO A 578 25.60 5.40 12.21
N GLU A 579 24.53 4.62 12.28
CA GLU A 579 23.18 5.17 12.32
C GLU A 579 23.01 6.03 13.58
N HIS A 580 23.84 5.78 14.61
CA HIS A 580 23.78 6.47 15.89
C HIS A 580 25.16 6.96 16.33
N THR A 581 25.27 8.28 16.42
CA THR A 581 26.31 8.93 17.20
C THR A 581 25.73 9.33 18.54
N TYR A 582 26.37 8.92 19.63
CA TYR A 582 26.04 9.39 20.97
C TYR A 582 27.15 10.32 21.43
N ILE A 583 26.79 11.49 21.93
CA ILE A 583 27.72 12.44 22.54
C ILE A 583 27.38 12.53 24.01
N LEU A 584 28.40 12.38 24.84
CA LEU A 584 28.27 12.67 26.25
C LEU A 584 28.53 14.17 26.46
N GLU A 585 27.50 14.93 26.78
CA GLU A 585 27.58 16.36 27.08
C GLU A 585 27.72 16.57 28.59
N GLU A 586 28.43 17.64 28.99
CA GLU A 586 28.31 18.14 30.36
C GLU A 586 27.02 18.97 30.48
N GLY A 587 26.10 18.54 31.34
CA GLY A 587 24.94 19.33 31.71
C GLY A 587 25.34 20.54 32.55
N LEU A 588 24.48 21.57 32.58
CA LEU A 588 24.70 22.80 33.36
C LEU A 588 24.90 22.56 34.87
N SER A 589 24.43 21.42 35.39
CA SER A 589 24.61 20.99 36.77
C SER A 589 25.92 20.23 37.04
N GLY A 590 26.77 20.06 36.02
CA GLY A 590 27.95 19.18 36.07
C GLY A 590 27.63 17.68 35.89
N ALA A 591 26.35 17.30 35.88
CA ALA A 591 25.91 15.94 35.57
C ALA A 591 26.09 15.66 34.07
N SER A 592 26.62 14.49 33.74
CA SER A 592 26.74 14.05 32.35
C SER A 592 25.36 13.79 31.74
N LYS A 593 25.12 14.32 30.55
CA LYS A 593 23.90 14.14 29.77
C LYS A 593 24.26 13.40 28.50
N LEU A 594 23.59 12.29 28.25
CA LEU A 594 23.69 11.62 26.96
C LEU A 594 22.81 12.34 25.94
N SER A 595 23.44 12.91 24.91
CA SER A 595 22.73 13.41 23.74
C SER A 595 22.92 12.46 22.57
N ARG A 596 21.84 12.20 21.85
CA ARG A 596 21.91 11.48 20.58
C ARG A 596 22.21 12.50 19.49
N TYR A 597 23.41 12.43 18.94
CA TYR A 597 23.82 13.26 17.81
C TYR A 597 23.45 12.53 16.53
N SER A 598 22.45 13.04 15.83
CA SER A 598 22.29 12.72 14.42
C SER A 598 22.82 13.92 13.66
N PRO A 599 23.85 13.79 12.80
CA PRO A 599 24.29 14.90 11.95
C PRO A 599 23.18 15.38 10.98
N ARG A 600 21.99 14.76 11.01
CA ARG A 600 20.81 15.11 10.21
C ARG A 600 19.47 15.23 10.97
N LEU A 601 19.39 15.17 12.32
CA LEU A 601 18.10 15.33 13.04
C LEU A 601 18.14 16.05 14.40
N ILE A 602 17.04 16.77 14.65
CA ILE A 602 16.49 17.17 15.95
C ILE A 602 15.83 15.95 16.60
N THR A 603 16.27 15.57 17.80
CA THR A 603 15.67 14.47 18.57
C THR A 603 14.54 15.03 19.45
N VAL A 604 13.30 14.57 19.27
CA VAL A 604 12.14 14.93 20.12
C VAL A 604 11.90 13.81 21.14
N TYR A 605 12.24 14.05 22.41
CA TYR A 605 11.83 13.19 23.51
C TYR A 605 10.39 13.52 23.91
N THR A 606 9.47 12.56 23.79
CA THR A 606 8.02 12.77 23.99
C THR A 606 7.54 12.41 25.40
N ASN A 607 8.26 12.83 26.45
CA ASN A 607 7.77 12.66 27.83
C ASN A 607 7.73 13.92 28.71
N THR A 608 7.94 15.11 28.14
CA THR A 608 7.66 16.36 28.86
C THR A 608 7.06 17.38 27.92
N ILE A 609 5.83 17.80 28.20
CA ILE A 609 5.11 18.83 27.45
C ILE A 609 5.82 20.17 27.71
N TYR A 610 6.55 20.66 26.71
CA TYR A 610 6.66 22.09 26.46
C TYR A 610 6.27 22.34 25.01
N SER A 611 5.31 23.23 24.83
CA SER A 611 4.97 23.82 23.54
C SER A 611 6.22 24.42 22.91
N VAL A 612 6.65 23.88 21.77
CA VAL A 612 7.64 24.54 20.92
C VAL A 612 6.89 25.55 20.08
N GLU A 613 6.91 26.83 20.48
CA GLU A 613 6.65 27.92 19.56
C GLU A 613 7.87 28.06 18.64
N LEU A 614 7.65 27.81 17.35
CA LEU A 614 8.60 28.19 16.31
C LEU A 614 8.60 29.72 16.22
N VAL A 615 9.56 30.38 16.86
CA VAL A 615 9.88 31.78 16.58
C VAL A 615 10.60 31.81 15.24
N CYS A 616 9.86 32.08 14.16
CA CYS A 616 10.46 32.49 12.89
C CYS A 616 11.00 33.91 13.07
N ASP A 617 12.31 34.09 12.85
CA ASP A 617 12.97 35.39 12.80
C ASP A 617 12.45 36.19 11.59
N PRO A 618 11.74 37.32 11.79
CA PRO A 618 11.16 38.11 10.71
C PRO A 618 12.16 39.17 10.22
N ALA A 619 13.27 38.75 9.61
CA ALA A 619 14.19 39.73 9.02
C ALA A 619 15.06 39.14 7.91
N GLN A 620 14.47 38.89 6.74
CA GLN A 620 15.17 39.12 5.47
C GLN A 620 14.16 39.31 4.32
N PRO A 621 14.06 40.51 3.72
CA PRO A 621 13.23 40.72 2.55
C PRO A 621 13.87 40.08 1.32
N ALA A 622 13.07 39.30 0.59
CA ALA A 622 13.41 38.80 -0.72
C ALA A 622 13.65 39.97 -1.69
N GLN A 623 14.80 39.97 -2.37
CA GLN A 623 14.97 40.70 -3.62
C GLN A 623 14.56 39.78 -4.78
N ILE A 624 13.81 40.38 -5.71
CA ILE A 624 13.00 39.81 -6.80
C ILE A 624 13.78 38.89 -7.74
#